data_AF-A0A2J0LGN2-F1
#
_entry.id   AF-A0A2J0LGN2-F1
#
_cell.length_a   1.000
_cell.length_b   1.000
_cell.length_c   1.000
_cell.angle_alpha   90.00
_cell.angle_beta   90.00
_cell.angle_gamma   90.00
#
_symmetry.space_group_name_H-M   'P 1'
#
loop_
_entity.id
_entity.type
_entity.pdbx_description
1 polymer ?
#
loop_
_entity_poly.entity_id
_entity_poly.type
_entity_poly.pdbx_seq_one_letter_code
_entity_poly.pdbx_strand_id
1 'polypeptide(L)'
;MKISVFGLLEFKLGKKDVLDERLNTLEALMKPSKTTFISADFVDASGVNDAEGIICENEAKLDLIISDLEIIENRLTRIADEAEIKILNRAKDVLEENKCLCEENFSEEERKILFISNLSSIKPVYFVNKGDNKSEEEIIFNAYYNSGGICFITGDKGKELRAWSIRRGTNAVDAAG
;
A
#
# COMPACT_ATOMS: atom_id res chain seq x y z
N MET A 1 3.70 7.61 5.07
CA MET A 1 3.32 6.63 4.04
C MET A 1 2.18 7.21 3.25
N LYS A 2 2.24 7.13 1.93
CA LYS A 2 1.21 7.54 0.99
C LYS A 2 0.55 6.29 0.39
N ILE A 3 -0.77 6.25 0.39
CA ILE A 3 -1.57 5.14 -0.14
C ILE A 3 -2.56 5.72 -1.15
N SER A 4 -2.57 5.17 -2.37
CA SER A 4 -3.49 5.62 -3.42
C SER A 4 -4.82 4.87 -3.34
N VAL A 5 -5.92 5.53 -3.67
CA VAL A 5 -7.27 4.98 -3.57
C VAL A 5 -7.90 4.92 -4.96
N PHE A 6 -8.32 3.72 -5.38
CA PHE A 6 -8.97 3.43 -6.64
C PHE A 6 -10.39 2.89 -6.40
N GLY A 7 -11.38 3.47 -7.08
CA GLY A 7 -12.75 2.95 -7.11
C GLY A 7 -13.62 3.17 -5.87
N LEU A 8 -13.08 3.75 -4.79
CA LEU A 8 -13.84 4.10 -3.57
C LEU A 8 -14.21 5.59 -3.55
N LEU A 9 -15.32 5.95 -4.22
CA LEU A 9 -15.76 7.34 -4.37
C LEU A 9 -16.10 8.04 -3.04
N GLU A 10 -16.56 7.29 -2.04
CA GLU A 10 -16.95 7.83 -0.74
C GLU A 10 -15.79 7.92 0.27
N PHE A 11 -14.62 7.38 -0.09
CA PHE A 11 -13.45 7.40 0.78
C PHE A 11 -12.88 8.82 0.87
N LYS A 12 -12.78 9.37 2.08
CA LYS A 12 -12.26 10.74 2.25
C LYS A 12 -10.75 10.75 2.01
N LEU A 13 -10.23 11.62 1.16
CA LEU A 13 -8.78 11.72 0.92
C LEU A 13 -8.08 12.60 1.96
N GLY A 14 -6.75 12.55 1.96
CA GLY A 14 -5.86 13.33 2.82
C GLY A 14 -5.26 12.53 3.98
N LYS A 15 -4.63 13.26 4.90
CA LYS A 15 -3.94 12.67 6.05
C LYS A 15 -4.94 12.17 7.09
N LYS A 16 -4.82 10.90 7.47
CA LYS A 16 -5.68 10.25 8.48
C LYS A 16 -4.89 9.41 9.45
N ASP A 17 -5.45 9.25 10.64
CA ASP A 17 -4.90 8.37 11.66
C ASP A 17 -5.22 6.91 11.35
N VAL A 18 -4.24 6.05 11.59
CA VAL A 18 -4.35 4.60 11.52
C VAL A 18 -4.71 4.10 12.91
N LEU A 19 -6.01 3.92 13.15
CA LEU A 19 -6.51 3.47 14.46
C LEU A 19 -6.12 2.02 14.70
N ASP A 20 -5.53 1.76 15.86
CA ASP A 20 -4.97 0.46 16.23
C ASP A 20 -5.47 0.07 17.62
N GLU A 21 -6.28 -0.99 17.68
CA GLU A 21 -6.92 -1.48 18.91
C GLU A 21 -5.93 -1.86 20.02
N ARG A 22 -4.66 -2.09 19.68
CA ARG A 22 -3.62 -2.33 20.68
C ARG A 22 -3.37 -1.08 21.53
N LEU A 23 -3.50 0.12 20.96
CA LEU A 23 -3.40 1.36 21.74
C LEU A 23 -4.58 1.50 22.70
N ASN A 24 -5.81 1.19 22.27
CA ASN A 24 -6.99 1.22 23.13
C ASN A 24 -6.83 0.29 24.35
N THR A 25 -6.26 -0.90 24.14
CA THR A 25 -5.96 -1.85 25.22
C THR A 25 -4.91 -1.30 26.18
N LEU A 26 -3.86 -0.66 25.66
CA LEU A 26 -2.79 -0.07 26.46
C LEU A 26 -3.21 1.19 27.19
N GLU A 27 -4.15 1.98 26.66
CA GLU A 27 -4.70 3.15 27.34
C GLU A 27 -5.34 2.78 28.69
N ALA A 28 -6.09 1.69 28.75
CA ALA A 28 -6.72 1.21 29.98
C ALA A 28 -5.68 0.89 31.08
N LEU A 29 -4.49 0.42 30.69
CA LEU A 29 -3.39 0.04 31.59
C LEU A 29 -2.52 1.24 31.97
N MET A 30 -2.16 2.06 30.98
CA MET A 30 -1.17 3.14 31.12
C MET A 30 -1.78 4.46 31.58
N LYS A 31 -3.09 4.64 31.36
CA LYS A 31 -3.86 5.86 31.64
C LYS A 31 -3.11 7.12 31.20
N PRO A 32 -2.68 7.21 29.93
CA PRO A 32 -1.88 8.33 29.47
C PRO A 32 -2.73 9.61 29.43
N SER A 33 -2.07 10.77 29.52
CA SER A 33 -2.72 12.07 29.27
C SER A 33 -2.93 12.36 27.78
N LYS A 34 -2.21 11.63 26.90
CA LYS A 34 -2.26 11.78 25.45
C LYS A 34 -1.96 10.44 24.76
N THR A 35 -2.71 10.15 23.71
CA THR A 35 -2.44 9.02 22.80
C THR A 35 -2.19 9.55 21.40
N THR A 36 -1.09 9.11 20.80
CA THR A 36 -0.65 9.54 19.46
C THR A 36 -0.64 8.33 18.54
N PHE A 37 -1.55 8.33 17.56
CA PHE A 37 -1.63 7.31 16.52
C PHE A 37 -0.62 7.56 15.39
N ILE A 38 -0.41 6.54 14.57
CA ILE A 38 0.24 6.71 13.27
C ILE A 38 -0.70 7.47 12.35
N SER A 39 -0.15 8.25 11.44
CA SER A 39 -0.90 8.82 10.33
C SER A 39 -0.34 8.38 8.98
N ALA A 40 -1.24 8.19 8.02
CA ALA A 40 -0.94 7.93 6.63
C ALA A 40 -1.65 8.96 5.73
N ASP A 41 -1.08 9.21 4.57
CA ASP A 41 -1.61 10.15 3.58
C ASP A 41 -2.34 9.37 2.48
N PHE A 42 -3.60 9.69 2.24
CA PHE A 42 -4.42 9.00 1.25
C PHE A 42 -4.67 9.90 0.05
N VAL A 43 -4.27 9.43 -1.13
CA VAL A 43 -4.36 10.19 -2.38
C VAL A 43 -5.27 9.47 -3.38
N ASP A 44 -5.77 10.19 -4.36
CA ASP A 44 -6.50 9.56 -5.47
C ASP A 44 -5.57 8.78 -6.41
N ALA A 45 -6.15 8.24 -7.48
CA ALA A 45 -5.43 7.52 -8.53
C ALA A 45 -4.32 8.34 -9.21
N SER A 46 -4.41 9.67 -9.24
CA SER A 46 -3.36 10.52 -9.84
C SER A 46 -2.06 10.51 -9.04
N GLY A 47 -2.15 10.25 -7.73
CA GLY A 47 -1.02 10.13 -6.82
C GLY A 47 -0.39 8.74 -6.74
N VAL A 48 -0.81 7.78 -7.58
CA VAL A 48 -0.38 6.37 -7.50
C VAL A 48 1.12 6.16 -7.70
N ASN A 49 1.78 7.02 -8.47
CA ASN A 49 3.21 6.92 -8.74
C ASN A 49 4.06 7.14 -7.47
N ASP A 50 3.61 8.04 -6.59
CA ASP A 50 4.28 8.36 -5.33
C ASP A 50 3.79 7.48 -4.17
N ALA A 51 2.78 6.65 -4.39
CA ALA A 51 2.19 5.82 -3.35
C ALA A 51 3.04 4.55 -3.13
N GLU A 52 3.08 4.08 -1.89
CA GLU A 52 3.76 2.83 -1.54
C GLU A 52 2.80 1.63 -1.42
N GLY A 53 1.51 1.88 -1.58
CA GLY A 53 0.47 0.86 -1.68
C GLY A 53 -0.83 1.44 -2.22
N ILE A 54 -1.78 0.56 -2.52
CA ILE A 54 -3.03 0.89 -3.19
C ILE A 54 -4.19 0.29 -2.42
N ILE A 55 -5.23 1.08 -2.18
CA ILE A 55 -6.57 0.57 -1.88
C ILE A 55 -7.32 0.49 -3.21
N CYS A 56 -7.83 -0.68 -3.56
CA CYS A 56 -8.54 -0.89 -4.81
C CYS A 56 -9.90 -1.51 -4.52
N GLU A 57 -10.96 -0.86 -4.95
CA GLU A 57 -12.29 -1.47 -4.98
C GLU A 57 -12.30 -2.60 -6.03
N ASN A 58 -12.97 -3.73 -5.71
CA ASN A 58 -12.92 -4.93 -6.55
C ASN A 58 -13.39 -4.71 -8.00
N GLU A 59 -14.43 -3.91 -8.23
CA GLU A 59 -14.93 -3.60 -9.58
C GLU A 59 -13.94 -2.71 -10.35
N ALA A 60 -13.12 -1.93 -9.64
CA ALA A 60 -12.05 -1.11 -10.23
C ALA A 60 -10.73 -1.88 -10.48
N LYS A 61 -10.64 -3.17 -10.12
CA LYS A 61 -9.44 -4.00 -10.35
C LYS A 61 -9.04 -4.02 -11.82
N LEU A 62 -10.02 -4.15 -12.72
CA LEU A 62 -9.77 -4.23 -14.15
C LEU A 62 -9.20 -2.91 -14.70
N ASP A 63 -9.64 -1.76 -14.19
CA ASP A 63 -9.11 -0.47 -14.61
C ASP A 63 -7.62 -0.31 -14.25
N LEU A 64 -7.22 -0.78 -13.06
CA LEU A 64 -5.83 -0.81 -12.63
C LEU A 64 -4.97 -1.71 -13.55
N ILE A 65 -5.50 -2.87 -13.94
CA ILE A 65 -4.83 -3.82 -14.83
C ILE A 65 -4.70 -3.25 -16.25
N ILE A 66 -5.76 -2.65 -16.77
CA ILE A 66 -5.76 -2.04 -18.11
C ILE A 66 -4.75 -0.90 -18.16
N SER A 67 -4.68 -0.05 -17.13
CA SER A 67 -3.68 1.01 -17.05
C SER A 67 -2.24 0.48 -17.14
N ASP A 68 -1.94 -0.64 -16.48
CA ASP A 68 -0.60 -1.25 -16.55
C ASP A 68 -0.33 -1.91 -17.91
N LEU A 69 -1.33 -2.57 -18.51
CA LEU A 69 -1.23 -3.14 -19.85
C LEU A 69 -0.89 -2.07 -20.89
N GLU A 70 -1.58 -0.93 -20.86
CA GLU A 70 -1.29 0.18 -21.78
C GLU A 70 0.16 0.67 -21.65
N ILE A 71 0.68 0.75 -20.43
CA ILE A 71 2.08 1.13 -20.18
C ILE A 71 3.04 0.09 -20.77
N ILE A 72 2.79 -1.20 -20.51
CA ILE A 72 3.63 -2.29 -21.00
C ILE A 72 3.64 -2.33 -22.53
N GLU A 73 2.48 -2.28 -23.17
CA GLU A 73 2.37 -2.33 -24.63
C GLU A 73 3.10 -1.17 -25.29
N ASN A 74 2.89 0.05 -24.78
CA ASN A 74 3.60 1.23 -25.27
C ASN A 74 5.13 1.09 -25.09
N ARG A 75 5.59 0.56 -23.96
CA ARG A 75 7.02 0.37 -23.68
C ARG A 75 7.64 -0.70 -24.60
N LEU A 76 6.93 -1.81 -24.83
CA LEU A 76 7.37 -2.89 -25.72
C LEU A 76 7.61 -2.43 -27.17
N THR A 77 6.91 -1.38 -27.65
CA THR A 77 7.15 -0.86 -29.01
C THR A 77 8.48 -0.14 -29.21
N ARG A 78 9.15 0.30 -28.15
CA ARG A 78 10.32 1.21 -28.23
C ARG A 78 11.59 0.61 -27.65
N ILE A 79 11.49 -0.47 -26.90
CA ILE A 79 12.60 -1.08 -26.20
C ILE A 79 13.35 -2.08 -27.08
N ALA A 80 14.68 -2.14 -26.93
CA ALA A 80 15.55 -3.08 -27.63
C ALA A 80 16.21 -4.10 -26.70
N ASP A 81 16.15 -3.90 -25.38
CA ASP A 81 16.73 -4.81 -24.40
C ASP A 81 15.90 -6.11 -24.31
N GLU A 82 16.46 -7.20 -24.82
CA GLU A 82 15.84 -8.52 -24.83
C GLU A 82 15.50 -9.05 -23.43
N ALA A 83 16.33 -8.73 -22.43
CA ALA A 83 16.09 -9.17 -21.05
C ALA A 83 14.88 -8.45 -20.46
N GLU A 84 14.77 -7.14 -20.68
CA GLU A 84 13.62 -6.36 -20.24
C GLU A 84 12.35 -6.74 -20.99
N ILE A 85 12.42 -6.96 -22.30
CA ILE A 85 11.29 -7.44 -23.12
C ILE A 85 10.72 -8.73 -22.55
N LYS A 86 11.57 -9.69 -22.16
CA LYS A 86 11.12 -10.95 -21.56
C LYS A 86 10.34 -10.74 -20.26
N ILE A 87 10.79 -9.81 -19.42
CA ILE A 87 10.16 -9.50 -18.13
C ILE A 87 8.83 -8.78 -18.33
N LEU A 88 8.77 -7.82 -19.26
CA LEU A 88 7.56 -7.09 -19.59
C LEU A 88 6.50 -8.00 -20.24
N ASN A 89 6.90 -8.95 -21.09
CA ASN A 89 5.99 -9.96 -21.63
C ASN A 89 5.44 -10.86 -20.52
N ARG A 90 6.28 -11.31 -19.58
CA ARG A 90 5.79 -12.07 -18.42
C ARG A 90 4.79 -11.26 -17.58
N ALA A 91 5.08 -9.98 -17.34
CA ALA A 91 4.17 -9.10 -16.61
C ALA A 91 2.85 -8.90 -17.37
N LYS A 92 2.90 -8.78 -18.70
CA LYS A 92 1.73 -8.74 -19.57
C LYS A 92 0.88 -10.00 -19.42
N ASP A 93 1.48 -11.20 -19.48
CA ASP A 93 0.76 -12.47 -19.33
C ASP A 93 -0.01 -12.53 -17.99
N VAL A 94 0.60 -12.07 -16.89
CA VAL A 94 -0.04 -12.00 -15.57
C VAL A 94 -1.26 -11.08 -15.57
N LEU A 95 -1.14 -9.91 -16.19
CA LEU A 95 -2.22 -8.93 -16.27
C LEU A 95 -3.37 -9.42 -17.16
N GLU A 96 -3.08 -10.12 -18.26
CA GLU A 96 -4.08 -10.74 -19.13
C GLU A 96 -4.87 -11.86 -18.44
N GLU A 97 -4.29 -12.50 -17.41
CA GLU A 97 -5.01 -13.42 -16.51
C GLU A 97 -5.93 -12.71 -15.49
N ASN A 98 -6.07 -11.38 -15.56
CA ASN A 98 -6.80 -10.54 -14.60
C ASN A 98 -6.20 -10.55 -13.18
N LYS A 99 -4.88 -10.75 -13.06
CA LYS A 99 -4.13 -10.68 -11.81
C LYS A 99 -3.30 -9.40 -11.76
N CYS A 100 -3.22 -8.77 -10.59
CA CYS A 100 -2.26 -7.72 -10.34
C CYS A 100 -0.85 -8.30 -10.20
N LEU A 101 0.17 -7.54 -10.60
CA LEU A 101 1.55 -8.00 -10.55
C LEU A 101 2.02 -8.33 -9.12
N CYS A 102 1.46 -7.68 -8.09
CA CYS A 102 1.75 -7.98 -6.69
C CYS A 102 1.26 -9.37 -6.23
N GLU A 103 0.35 -10.02 -6.98
CA GLU A 103 -0.16 -11.37 -6.70
C GLU A 103 0.84 -12.47 -7.13
N GLU A 104 1.87 -12.12 -7.90
CA GLU A 104 2.86 -13.05 -8.44
C GLU A 104 4.27 -12.83 -7.86
N ASN A 105 5.07 -13.90 -7.88
CA ASN A 105 6.43 -13.85 -7.38
C ASN A 105 7.42 -13.46 -8.49
N PHE A 106 7.85 -12.20 -8.45
CA PHE A 106 8.95 -11.69 -9.26
C PHE A 106 10.27 -11.73 -8.48
N SER A 107 11.36 -12.06 -9.16
CA SER A 107 12.72 -11.98 -8.62
C SER A 107 13.08 -10.53 -8.26
N GLU A 108 14.13 -10.35 -7.46
CA GLU A 108 14.64 -9.01 -7.11
C GLU A 108 15.01 -8.18 -8.35
N GLU A 109 15.55 -8.84 -9.38
CA GLU A 109 15.94 -8.20 -10.64
C GLU A 109 14.70 -7.78 -11.44
N GLU A 110 13.70 -8.66 -11.54
CA GLU A 110 12.43 -8.38 -12.20
C GLU A 110 11.68 -7.25 -11.51
N ARG A 111 11.60 -7.30 -10.17
CA ARG A 111 10.95 -6.26 -9.38
C ARG A 111 11.55 -4.88 -9.65
N LYS A 112 12.88 -4.75 -9.71
CA LYS A 112 13.53 -3.47 -10.01
C LYS A 112 13.08 -2.90 -11.35
N ILE A 113 13.03 -3.72 -12.39
CA ILE A 113 12.60 -3.32 -13.73
C ILE A 113 11.12 -2.92 -13.74
N LEU A 114 10.27 -3.72 -13.10
CA LEU A 114 8.83 -3.45 -13.02
C LEU A 114 8.53 -2.16 -12.22
N PHE A 115 9.27 -1.90 -11.13
CA PHE A 115 9.15 -0.66 -10.36
C PHE A 115 9.56 0.57 -11.17
N ILE A 116 10.65 0.49 -11.95
CA ILE A 116 11.09 1.58 -12.84
C ILE A 116 10.11 1.81 -14.00
N SER A 117 9.24 0.83 -14.28
CA SER A 117 8.26 0.90 -15.35
C SER A 117 6.98 1.64 -15.01
N ASN A 118 6.88 2.23 -13.81
CA ASN A 118 5.69 2.91 -13.31
C ASN A 118 4.42 2.04 -13.36
N LEU A 119 4.58 0.73 -13.29
CA LEU A 119 3.46 -0.19 -13.17
C LEU A 119 2.89 -0.05 -11.75
N SER A 120 1.58 0.12 -11.66
CA SER A 120 0.91 0.40 -10.39
C SER A 120 0.60 -0.87 -9.63
N SER A 121 0.18 -1.92 -10.33
CA SER A 121 -0.24 -3.20 -9.74
C SER A 121 0.90 -4.04 -9.16
N ILE A 122 2.17 -3.66 -9.34
CA ILE A 122 3.33 -4.27 -8.66
C ILE A 122 3.43 -3.81 -7.19
N LYS A 123 2.85 -2.65 -6.86
CA LYS A 123 2.74 -2.16 -5.49
C LYS A 123 1.76 -3.04 -4.72
N PRO A 124 1.90 -3.20 -3.38
CA PRO A 124 0.91 -3.92 -2.59
C PRO A 124 -0.50 -3.33 -2.77
N VAL A 125 -1.47 -4.19 -3.11
CA VAL A 125 -2.88 -3.80 -3.30
C VAL A 125 -3.74 -4.41 -2.19
N TYR A 126 -4.48 -3.56 -1.49
CA TYR A 126 -5.53 -3.95 -0.56
C TYR A 126 -6.89 -3.84 -1.26
N PHE A 127 -7.48 -5.00 -1.56
CA PHE A 127 -8.77 -5.08 -2.21
C PHE A 127 -9.92 -4.87 -1.21
N VAL A 128 -10.89 -4.04 -1.62
CA VAL A 128 -12.10 -3.73 -0.83
C VAL A 128 -13.33 -4.13 -1.63
N ASN A 129 -14.20 -4.92 -1.01
CA ASN A 129 -15.53 -5.20 -1.53
C ASN A 129 -16.56 -4.34 -0.79
N LYS A 130 -17.37 -3.55 -1.52
CA LYS A 130 -18.45 -2.75 -0.93
C LYS A 130 -19.45 -3.58 -0.11
N GLY A 131 -19.65 -4.85 -0.48
CA GLY A 131 -20.54 -5.77 0.23
C GLY A 131 -20.05 -6.18 1.63
N ASP A 132 -18.75 -5.99 1.93
CA ASP A 132 -18.17 -6.40 3.22
C ASP A 132 -18.54 -5.45 4.37
N ASN A 133 -19.15 -4.29 4.09
CA ASN A 133 -19.53 -3.26 5.08
C ASN A 133 -18.38 -2.87 6.04
N LYS A 134 -17.14 -2.89 5.55
CA LYS A 134 -15.96 -2.47 6.33
C LYS A 134 -16.04 -0.97 6.61
N SER A 135 -15.71 -0.58 7.83
CA SER A 135 -15.60 0.84 8.16
C SER A 135 -14.39 1.47 7.46
N GLU A 136 -14.38 2.79 7.34
CA GLU A 136 -13.25 3.51 6.76
C GLU A 136 -11.98 3.30 7.59
N GLU A 137 -12.10 3.25 8.91
CA GLU A 137 -11.01 2.98 9.84
C GLU A 137 -10.41 1.58 9.64
N GLU A 138 -11.25 0.57 9.42
CA GLU A 138 -10.80 -0.79 9.12
C GLU A 138 -10.06 -0.87 7.78
N ILE A 139 -10.55 -0.17 6.75
CA ILE A 139 -9.88 -0.08 5.45
C ILE A 139 -8.50 0.58 5.60
N ILE A 140 -8.44 1.72 6.31
CA ILE A 140 -7.19 2.46 6.57
C ILE A 140 -6.17 1.57 7.28
N PHE A 141 -6.58 0.88 8.34
CA PHE A 141 -5.71 -0.03 9.09
C PHE A 141 -5.16 -1.12 8.19
N ASN A 142 -6.02 -1.89 7.54
CA ASN A 142 -5.60 -3.03 6.74
C ASN A 142 -4.75 -2.61 5.53
N ALA A 143 -5.08 -1.50 4.87
CA ALA A 143 -4.29 -0.97 3.76
C ALA A 143 -2.89 -0.54 4.20
N TYR A 144 -2.76 0.13 5.34
CA TYR A 144 -1.46 0.54 5.88
C TYR A 144 -0.55 -0.67 6.16
N TYR A 145 -1.09 -1.71 6.80
CA TYR A 145 -0.33 -2.93 7.11
C TYR A 145 -0.02 -3.79 5.87
N ASN A 146 -0.93 -3.85 4.90
CA ASN A 146 -0.71 -4.50 3.60
C ASN A 146 0.42 -3.80 2.83
N SER A 147 0.47 -2.46 2.87
CA SER A 147 1.52 -1.63 2.25
C SER A 147 2.89 -1.75 2.94
N GLY A 148 3.07 -2.73 3.82
CA GLY A 148 4.32 -3.00 4.54
C GLY A 148 4.59 -2.05 5.71
N GLY A 149 3.63 -1.19 6.06
CA GLY A 149 3.68 -0.40 7.29
C GLY A 149 3.50 -1.28 8.52
N ILE A 150 4.25 -1.01 9.57
CA ILE A 150 4.00 -1.57 10.90
C ILE A 150 4.25 -0.48 11.94
N CYS A 151 4.00 -0.81 13.21
CA CYS A 151 4.31 0.09 14.31
C CYS A 151 5.09 -0.58 15.43
N PHE A 152 5.87 0.22 16.15
CA PHE A 152 6.20 -0.05 17.54
C PHE A 152 5.53 0.98 18.44
N ILE A 153 5.33 0.63 19.71
CA ILE A 153 4.59 1.46 20.67
C ILE A 153 5.51 1.81 21.83
N THR A 154 5.56 3.09 22.17
CA THR A 154 6.19 3.59 23.40
C THR A 154 5.12 4.09 24.36
N GLY A 155 5.26 3.78 25.65
CA GLY A 155 4.33 4.26 26.68
C GLY A 155 5.07 4.83 27.89
N ASP A 156 4.79 6.07 28.24
CA ASP A 156 5.15 6.71 29.51
C ASP A 156 3.89 6.81 30.38
N LYS A 157 3.91 6.13 31.53
CA LYS A 157 2.74 5.98 32.39
C LYS A 157 2.24 7.35 32.86
N GLY A 158 0.95 7.62 32.63
CA GLY A 158 0.34 8.91 32.97
C GLY A 158 0.71 10.07 32.06
N LYS A 159 1.57 9.89 31.04
CA LYS A 159 1.95 10.96 30.10
C LYS A 159 1.51 10.68 28.67
N GLU A 160 2.29 9.89 27.93
CA GLU A 160 2.04 9.66 26.51
C GLU A 160 2.09 8.16 26.17
N LEU A 161 1.10 7.72 25.39
CA LEU A 161 1.14 6.48 24.64
C LEU A 161 1.28 6.83 23.16
N ARG A 162 2.25 6.27 22.46
CA ARG A 162 2.54 6.66 21.07
C ARG A 162 2.88 5.47 20.21
N ALA A 163 2.22 5.39 19.05
CA ALA A 163 2.60 4.52 17.96
C ALA A 163 3.60 5.23 17.04
N TRP A 164 4.67 4.53 16.69
CA TRP A 164 5.70 4.99 15.77
C TRP A 164 5.65 4.14 14.51
N SER A 165 5.49 4.81 13.36
CA SER A 165 5.43 4.18 12.04
C SER A 165 6.82 3.73 11.62
N ILE A 166 6.96 2.45 11.27
CA ILE A 166 8.17 1.88 10.65
C ILE A 166 7.77 0.98 9.47
N ARG A 167 8.75 0.48 8.72
CA ARG A 167 8.52 -0.50 7.65
C ARG A 167 8.79 -1.91 8.17
N ARG A 168 8.09 -2.89 7.59
CA ARG A 168 8.40 -4.31 7.82
C ARG A 168 9.85 -4.58 7.44
N GLY A 169 10.60 -5.20 8.34
CA GLY A 169 12.03 -5.47 8.17
C GLY A 169 12.97 -4.39 8.73
N THR A 170 12.45 -3.25 9.20
CA THR A 170 13.26 -2.24 9.93
C THR A 170 13.87 -2.87 11.19
N ASN A 171 15.18 -2.70 11.37
CA ASN A 171 15.89 -3.19 12.56
C ASN A 171 15.71 -2.23 13.75
N ALA A 172 16.12 -2.65 14.94
CA ALA A 172 15.93 -1.87 16.17
C ALA A 172 16.70 -0.53 16.18
N VAL A 173 17.85 -0.45 15.51
CA VAL A 173 18.65 0.78 15.44
C VAL A 173 17.95 1.82 14.57
N ASP A 174 17.50 1.40 13.38
CA ASP A 174 16.79 2.28 12.45
C ASP A 174 15.41 2.69 12.99
N ALA A 175 14.75 1.83 13.78
CA ALA A 175 13.48 2.17 14.42
C ALA A 175 13.62 3.19 15.56
N ALA A 176 14.79 3.26 16.20
CA ALA A 176 15.05 4.17 17.32
C ALA A 176 15.57 5.55 16.89
N GLY A 177 16.03 5.69 15.64
CA GLY A 177 16.52 6.94 15.04
C GLY A 177 15.39 7.85 14.55
#